data_AF-A0A662HG00-F1
#
_entry.id   AF-A0A662HG00-F1
#
_cell.length_a   1.000
_cell.length_b   1.000
_cell.length_c   1.000
_cell.angle_alpha   90.00
_cell.angle_beta   90.00
_cell.angle_gamma   90.00
#
_symmetry.space_group_name_H-M   'P 1'
#
loop_
_entity.id
_entity.type
_entity.pdbx_description
1 polymer ?
#
loop_
_entity_poly.entity_id
_entity_poly.type
_entity_poly.pdbx_seq_one_letter_code
_entity_poly.pdbx_strand_id
1 'polypeptide(L)'
;MTVMKLEDCPSGIPGFDEVTGGFYRGQLVLVAGNAGSGKTTFAAKFIYEGARRWGEPGLYISTGESKEEFYAYMAKLGMNFKKLEEQGLFRYVLFPTPTSSDALMNLSKELVSNAMEMKARRVVIDSITPFLALSPPLEVRAVLHNALKTITRTLRATTILTVEVPRGRESIGAEVEEFVCDALIRLALVVPEAGAPYRTMRVLKLRGRPLSRVAYEYEIGPPYGIRVLPTSLLEELESKINRLDRVPTGVEGLDEVLGGGLIRGTVVLIEGPPGSGKTLLALSIAAENSARGLETAYISFEEPKQQIEETLRFLGYEPEKLEKLSVSSVSPRALTLKGIYNIAEALHTLDRKVDLIVLDGLTALAREFGAAFAQIMREIAFSAKRRGCTLIITVISGLAVLNTIADTLIKLRVREEERELRRELAVIKMRMYSPTPRYKELKLVGNRLVVA
;
A
#
# COMPACT_ATOMS: atom_id res chain seq x y z
N MET A 1 20.61 15.73 -37.16
CA MET A 1 19.24 15.59 -36.62
C MET A 1 19.26 15.97 -35.16
N THR A 2 18.68 17.12 -34.79
CA THR A 2 18.61 17.55 -33.39
C THR A 2 17.61 16.66 -32.68
N VAL A 3 18.09 15.78 -31.78
CA VAL A 3 17.23 14.93 -30.97
C VAL A 3 16.33 15.84 -30.12
N MET A 4 15.01 15.73 -30.29
CA MET A 4 14.04 16.53 -29.56
C MET A 4 14.18 16.19 -28.06
N LYS A 5 14.72 17.12 -27.26
CA LYS A 5 14.95 16.89 -25.83
C LYS A 5 13.61 16.88 -25.10
N LEU A 6 13.23 15.72 -24.56
CA LEU A 6 12.04 15.58 -23.74
C LEU A 6 12.23 16.36 -22.42
N GLU A 7 11.26 17.20 -22.08
CA GLU A 7 11.26 18.01 -20.86
C GLU A 7 10.36 17.34 -19.82
N ASP A 8 10.84 17.19 -18.59
CA ASP A 8 10.08 16.55 -17.52
C ASP A 8 8.88 17.40 -17.08
N CYS A 9 7.80 16.71 -16.73
CA CYS A 9 6.61 17.26 -16.11
C CYS A 9 6.22 16.35 -14.92
N PRO A 10 6.86 16.53 -13.75
CA PRO A 10 6.55 15.74 -12.57
C PRO A 10 5.06 15.85 -12.20
N SER A 11 4.44 14.74 -11.83
CA SER A 11 3.03 14.74 -11.44
C SER A 11 2.83 15.43 -10.09
N GLY A 12 3.81 15.34 -9.18
CA GLY A 12 3.67 15.79 -7.79
C GLY A 12 2.81 14.86 -6.93
N ILE A 13 2.35 13.73 -7.47
CA ILE A 13 1.62 12.70 -6.75
C ILE A 13 2.65 11.81 -6.02
N PRO A 14 2.63 11.75 -4.68
CA PRO A 14 3.58 10.94 -3.92
C PRO A 14 3.57 9.47 -4.38
N GLY A 15 4.76 8.93 -4.63
CA GLY A 15 4.98 7.55 -5.09
C GLY A 15 4.76 7.34 -6.59
N PHE A 16 4.05 8.22 -7.31
CA PHE A 16 3.78 8.03 -8.74
C PHE A 16 5.01 8.33 -9.58
N ASP A 17 5.67 9.46 -9.34
CA ASP A 17 6.84 9.87 -10.11
C ASP A 17 8.01 8.93 -9.86
N GLU A 18 8.14 8.40 -8.65
CA GLU A 18 9.18 7.46 -8.24
C GLU A 18 9.03 6.10 -8.96
N VAL A 19 7.81 5.60 -9.14
CA VAL A 19 7.58 4.30 -9.79
C VAL A 19 7.44 4.38 -11.32
N THR A 20 7.09 5.54 -11.87
CA THR A 20 6.84 5.71 -13.32
C THR A 20 7.87 6.60 -14.04
N GLY A 21 8.64 7.39 -13.30
CA GLY A 21 9.43 8.50 -13.83
C GLY A 21 8.62 9.77 -14.13
N GLY A 22 7.31 9.79 -13.86
CA GLY A 22 6.44 10.94 -14.14
C GLY A 22 6.18 11.17 -15.63
N PHE A 23 5.61 12.33 -15.97
CA PHE A 23 5.24 12.68 -17.35
C PHE A 23 6.31 13.50 -18.06
N TYR A 24 6.14 13.68 -19.37
CA TYR A 24 6.83 14.70 -20.14
C TYR A 24 5.90 15.87 -20.48
N ARG A 25 6.50 17.04 -20.69
CA ARG A 25 5.81 18.27 -21.05
C ARG A 25 5.05 18.12 -22.38
N GLY A 26 3.79 18.56 -22.39
CA GLY A 26 2.96 18.53 -23.59
C GLY A 26 2.41 17.14 -23.94
N GLN A 27 2.42 16.20 -22.98
CA GLN A 27 1.75 14.91 -23.15
C GLN A 27 0.24 15.04 -22.92
N LEU A 28 -0.50 14.25 -23.69
CA LEU A 28 -1.92 13.99 -23.42
C LEU A 28 -2.04 12.72 -22.55
N VAL A 29 -2.51 12.90 -21.33
CA VAL A 29 -2.68 11.85 -20.32
C VAL A 29 -4.17 11.59 -20.15
N LEU A 30 -4.54 10.32 -20.20
CA LEU A 30 -5.92 9.88 -20.04
C LEU A 30 -6.07 9.06 -18.77
N VAL A 31 -6.98 9.48 -17.89
CA VAL A 31 -7.25 8.84 -16.60
C VAL A 31 -8.66 8.27 -16.62
N ALA A 32 -8.76 6.97 -16.83
CA ALA A 32 -10.02 6.24 -16.94
C ALA A 32 -10.37 5.52 -15.62
N GLY A 33 -11.64 5.40 -15.27
CA GLY A 33 -12.03 4.63 -14.08
C GLY A 33 -13.50 4.73 -13.71
N ASN A 34 -13.96 3.81 -12.86
CA ASN A 34 -15.34 3.82 -12.36
C ASN A 34 -15.60 5.04 -11.46
N ALA A 35 -16.88 5.35 -11.20
CA ALA A 35 -17.26 6.35 -10.21
C ALA A 35 -16.64 6.02 -8.83
N GLY A 36 -16.12 7.03 -8.14
CA GLY A 36 -15.47 6.88 -6.83
C GLY A 36 -14.04 6.27 -6.85
N SER A 37 -13.48 6.00 -8.04
CA SER A 37 -12.09 5.52 -8.16
C SER A 37 -11.08 6.61 -7.74
N GLY A 38 -11.34 7.89 -8.00
CA GLY A 38 -10.44 8.99 -7.63
C GLY A 38 -9.80 9.73 -8.81
N LYS A 39 -10.44 9.69 -9.98
CA LYS A 39 -10.02 10.41 -11.19
C LYS A 39 -9.83 11.91 -10.94
N THR A 40 -10.86 12.56 -10.39
CA THR A 40 -10.86 13.96 -9.98
C THR A 40 -9.73 14.26 -9.01
N THR A 41 -9.50 13.41 -8.00
CA THR A 41 -8.41 13.58 -7.04
C THR A 41 -7.03 13.47 -7.69
N PHE A 42 -6.83 12.52 -8.61
CA PHE A 42 -5.59 12.39 -9.39
C PHE A 42 -5.32 13.66 -10.21
N ALA A 43 -6.33 14.12 -10.95
CA ALA A 43 -6.20 15.27 -11.83
C ALA A 43 -6.02 16.59 -11.04
N ALA A 44 -6.77 16.76 -9.94
CA ALA A 44 -6.62 17.88 -9.03
C ALA A 44 -5.23 17.90 -8.38
N LYS A 45 -4.71 16.75 -7.94
CA LYS A 45 -3.37 16.68 -7.34
C LYS A 45 -2.28 17.08 -8.33
N PHE A 46 -2.39 16.61 -9.57
CA PHE A 46 -1.47 16.97 -10.65
C PHE A 46 -1.39 18.49 -10.89
N ILE A 47 -2.54 19.15 -10.97
CA ILE A 47 -2.58 20.57 -11.27
C ILE A 47 -2.20 21.43 -10.05
N TYR A 48 -2.65 21.01 -8.85
CA TYR A 48 -2.36 21.68 -7.59
C TYR A 48 -0.86 21.71 -7.29
N GLU A 49 -0.19 20.56 -7.38
CA GLU A 49 1.25 20.48 -7.10
C GLU A 49 2.07 21.19 -8.18
N GLY A 50 1.58 21.17 -9.43
CA GLY A 50 2.08 22.00 -10.52
C GLY A 50 2.22 23.47 -10.17
N ALA A 51 1.10 24.07 -9.79
CA ALA A 51 1.04 25.46 -9.38
C ALA A 51 1.84 25.70 -8.08
N ARG A 52 1.67 24.84 -7.06
CA ARG A 52 2.25 25.04 -5.73
C ARG A 52 3.78 24.88 -5.68
N ARG A 53 4.33 23.86 -6.32
CA ARG A 53 5.78 23.53 -6.22
C ARG A 53 6.59 24.16 -7.34
N TRP A 54 6.03 24.25 -8.54
CA TRP A 54 6.76 24.70 -9.73
C TRP A 54 6.24 26.02 -10.31
N GLY A 55 5.22 26.64 -9.69
CA GLY A 55 4.65 27.90 -10.18
C GLY A 55 4.02 27.77 -11.57
N GLU A 56 3.61 26.57 -11.97
CA GLU A 56 3.07 26.30 -13.31
C GLU A 56 1.58 26.61 -13.36
N PRO A 57 1.12 27.60 -14.17
CA PRO A 57 -0.29 27.96 -14.24
C PRO A 57 -1.16 26.79 -14.69
N GLY A 58 -2.24 26.53 -13.97
CA GLY A 58 -3.11 25.38 -14.15
C GLY A 58 -4.57 25.74 -14.51
N LEU A 59 -5.05 25.26 -15.65
CA LEU A 59 -6.46 25.36 -16.06
C LEU A 59 -7.23 24.10 -15.69
N TYR A 60 -8.26 24.21 -14.86
CA TYR A 60 -9.17 23.11 -14.55
C TYR A 60 -10.55 23.35 -15.14
N ILE A 61 -11.03 22.37 -15.89
CA ILE A 61 -12.26 22.47 -16.65
C ILE A 61 -13.18 21.35 -16.18
N SER A 62 -14.27 21.71 -15.53
CA SER A 62 -15.24 20.77 -15.00
C SER A 62 -16.50 20.76 -15.83
N THR A 63 -17.07 19.59 -16.09
CA THR A 63 -18.36 19.44 -16.78
C THR A 63 -19.52 19.07 -15.85
N GLY A 64 -19.30 19.04 -14.53
CA GLY A 64 -20.29 18.51 -13.60
C GLY A 64 -20.30 19.13 -12.21
N GLU A 65 -19.12 19.36 -11.61
CA GLU A 65 -19.03 19.89 -10.24
C GLU A 65 -18.87 21.41 -10.22
N SER A 66 -19.57 22.09 -9.31
CA SER A 66 -19.39 23.53 -9.10
C SER A 66 -18.02 23.87 -8.54
N LYS A 67 -17.59 25.13 -8.71
CA LYS A 67 -16.30 25.61 -8.20
C LYS A 67 -16.24 25.51 -6.67
N GLU A 68 -17.33 25.87 -6.00
CA GLU A 68 -17.45 25.90 -4.55
C GLU A 68 -17.34 24.49 -3.95
N GLU A 69 -18.03 23.51 -4.55
CA GLU A 69 -17.94 22.10 -4.14
C GLU A 69 -16.54 21.54 -4.35
N PHE A 70 -15.94 21.77 -5.53
CA PHE A 70 -14.58 21.34 -5.83
C PHE A 70 -13.60 21.88 -4.78
N TYR A 71 -13.70 23.16 -4.41
CA TYR A 71 -12.78 23.79 -3.46
C TYR A 71 -12.97 23.18 -2.06
N ALA A 72 -14.21 22.95 -1.64
CA ALA A 72 -14.52 22.35 -0.35
C ALA A 72 -14.00 20.90 -0.24
N TYR A 73 -14.18 20.08 -1.28
CA TYR A 73 -13.70 18.69 -1.30
C TYR A 73 -12.18 18.62 -1.31
N MET A 74 -11.52 19.44 -2.15
CA MET A 74 -10.07 19.44 -2.25
C MET A 74 -9.39 20.00 -0.99
N ALA A 75 -10.01 20.97 -0.30
CA ALA A 75 -9.51 21.49 0.97
C ALA A 75 -9.43 20.39 2.06
N LYS A 76 -10.43 19.50 2.14
CA LYS A 76 -10.42 18.34 3.07
C LYS A 76 -9.29 17.35 2.78
N LEU A 77 -8.78 17.35 1.56
CA LEU A 77 -7.65 16.53 1.11
C LEU A 77 -6.30 17.26 1.19
N GLY A 78 -6.26 18.46 1.79
CA GLY A 78 -5.03 19.24 1.96
C GLY A 78 -4.66 20.12 0.76
N MET A 79 -5.58 20.35 -0.18
CA MET A 79 -5.34 21.15 -1.39
C MET A 79 -6.16 22.45 -1.37
N ASN A 80 -5.49 23.57 -1.08
CA ASN A 80 -6.13 24.89 -1.03
C ASN A 80 -6.04 25.60 -2.38
N PHE A 81 -7.01 25.33 -3.26
CA PHE A 81 -7.08 25.95 -4.60
C PHE A 81 -7.41 27.45 -4.57
N LYS A 82 -8.17 27.91 -3.58
CA LYS A 82 -8.52 29.33 -3.43
C LYS A 82 -7.26 30.20 -3.36
N LYS A 83 -6.27 29.77 -2.57
CA LYS A 83 -4.97 30.47 -2.48
C LYS A 83 -4.23 30.54 -3.81
N LEU A 84 -4.28 29.48 -4.62
CA LEU A 84 -3.60 29.46 -5.92
C LEU A 84 -4.30 30.33 -6.96
N GLU A 85 -5.63 30.41 -6.89
CA GLU A 85 -6.43 31.29 -7.75
C GLU A 85 -6.17 32.77 -7.43
N GLU A 86 -6.11 33.14 -6.14
CA GLU A 86 -5.74 34.50 -5.69
C GLU A 86 -4.33 34.91 -6.16
N GLN A 87 -3.43 33.93 -6.35
CA GLN A 87 -2.09 34.12 -6.89
C GLN A 87 -2.04 34.16 -8.43
N GLY A 88 -3.17 33.95 -9.11
CA GLY A 88 -3.24 33.86 -10.57
C GLY A 88 -2.61 32.59 -11.17
N LEU A 89 -2.28 31.59 -10.34
CA LEU A 89 -1.66 30.32 -10.76
C LEU A 89 -2.68 29.23 -11.08
N PHE A 90 -3.96 29.44 -10.77
CA PHE A 90 -5.02 28.48 -11.01
C PHE A 90 -6.27 29.18 -11.55
N ARG A 91 -6.94 28.55 -12.53
CA ARG A 91 -8.25 28.98 -13.03
C ARG A 91 -9.17 27.77 -13.08
N TYR A 92 -10.35 27.91 -12.48
CA TYR A 92 -11.41 26.91 -12.57
C TYR A 92 -12.51 27.42 -13.51
N VAL A 93 -12.89 26.60 -14.49
CA VAL A 93 -13.97 26.90 -15.43
C VAL A 93 -14.99 25.78 -15.37
N LEU A 94 -16.22 26.12 -15.00
CA LEU A 94 -17.36 25.22 -15.09
C LEU A 94 -17.96 25.34 -16.49
N PHE A 95 -17.95 24.24 -17.23
CA PHE A 95 -18.69 24.12 -18.48
C PHE A 95 -20.02 23.42 -18.23
N PRO A 96 -21.13 23.98 -18.73
CA PRO A 96 -22.39 23.25 -18.77
C PRO A 96 -22.22 21.93 -19.53
N THR A 97 -22.91 20.89 -19.08
CA THR A 97 -23.01 19.63 -19.82
C THR A 97 -23.44 19.93 -21.26
N PRO A 98 -22.64 19.56 -22.27
CA PRO A 98 -23.00 19.85 -23.64
C PRO A 98 -24.26 19.05 -24.03
N THR A 99 -25.20 19.71 -24.69
CA THR A 99 -26.46 19.12 -25.15
C THR A 99 -26.58 19.05 -26.67
N SER A 100 -25.61 19.62 -27.39
CA SER A 100 -25.59 19.67 -28.87
C SER A 100 -24.17 19.68 -29.42
N SER A 101 -24.04 19.38 -30.72
CA SER A 101 -22.77 19.48 -31.46
C SER A 101 -22.18 20.89 -31.47
N ASP A 102 -23.01 21.93 -31.50
CA ASP A 102 -22.56 23.33 -31.47
C ASP A 102 -21.96 23.69 -30.12
N ALA A 103 -22.56 23.21 -29.03
CA ALA A 103 -22.01 23.37 -27.68
C ALA A 103 -20.61 22.73 -27.58
N LEU A 104 -20.39 21.59 -28.25
CA LEU A 104 -19.09 20.92 -28.31
C LEU A 104 -18.04 21.72 -29.10
N MET A 105 -18.45 22.34 -30.21
CA MET A 105 -17.55 23.22 -30.97
C MET A 105 -17.16 24.46 -30.18
N ASN A 106 -18.11 25.06 -29.46
CA ASN A 106 -17.85 26.22 -28.60
C ASN A 106 -16.94 25.86 -27.43
N LEU A 107 -17.19 24.73 -26.76
CA LEU A 107 -16.29 24.17 -25.75
C LEU A 107 -14.86 24.11 -26.28
N SER A 108 -14.65 23.48 -27.44
CA SER A 108 -13.32 23.32 -28.03
C SER A 108 -12.58 24.65 -28.25
N LYS A 109 -13.29 25.72 -28.63
CA LYS A 109 -12.71 27.06 -28.78
C LYS A 109 -12.38 27.70 -27.43
N GLU A 110 -13.30 27.63 -26.47
CA GLU A 110 -13.12 28.20 -25.14
C GLU A 110 -12.00 27.50 -24.36
N LEU A 111 -11.83 26.18 -24.54
CA LEU A 111 -10.70 25.39 -24.00
C LEU A 111 -9.37 26.05 -24.38
N VAL A 112 -9.19 26.35 -25.68
CA VAL A 112 -7.95 26.91 -26.22
C VAL A 112 -7.77 28.36 -25.79
N SER A 113 -8.82 29.20 -25.83
CA SER A 113 -8.74 30.60 -25.42
C SER A 113 -8.33 30.74 -23.96
N ASN A 114 -9.00 30.01 -23.06
CA ASN A 114 -8.66 30.05 -21.64
C ASN A 114 -7.24 29.57 -21.38
N ALA A 115 -6.80 28.49 -22.03
CA ALA A 115 -5.45 27.97 -21.88
C ALA A 115 -4.39 28.98 -22.35
N MET A 116 -4.66 29.72 -23.44
CA MET A 116 -3.77 30.77 -23.94
C MET A 116 -3.71 31.98 -23.01
N GLU A 117 -4.87 32.52 -22.62
CA GLU A 117 -4.98 33.73 -21.78
C GLU A 117 -4.23 33.57 -20.46
N MET A 118 -4.38 32.42 -19.81
CA MET A 118 -3.72 32.17 -18.54
C MET A 118 -2.30 31.61 -18.69
N LYS A 119 -1.83 31.42 -19.93
CA LYS A 119 -0.55 30.78 -20.25
C LYS A 119 -0.38 29.43 -19.54
N ALA A 120 -1.42 28.61 -19.63
CA ALA A 120 -1.51 27.34 -18.91
C ALA A 120 -0.34 26.44 -19.28
N ARG A 121 0.31 25.88 -18.26
CA ARG A 121 1.36 24.84 -18.37
C ARG A 121 0.82 23.46 -18.03
N ARG A 122 -0.32 23.41 -17.33
CA ARG A 122 -1.07 22.20 -17.00
C ARG A 122 -2.56 22.44 -17.27
N VAL A 123 -3.23 21.47 -17.89
CA VAL A 123 -4.67 21.53 -18.17
C VAL A 123 -5.32 20.25 -17.70
N VAL A 124 -6.49 20.36 -17.08
CA VAL A 124 -7.35 19.23 -16.69
C VAL A 124 -8.73 19.43 -17.30
N ILE A 125 -9.29 18.37 -17.90
CA ILE A 125 -10.69 18.30 -18.32
C ILE A 125 -11.36 17.14 -17.58
N ASP A 126 -12.24 17.47 -16.63
CA ASP A 126 -12.94 16.54 -15.73
C ASP A 126 -14.47 16.70 -15.86
N SER A 127 -15.16 15.98 -16.73
CA SER A 127 -14.69 14.85 -17.54
C SER A 127 -15.06 15.03 -19.00
N ILE A 128 -14.41 14.29 -19.89
CA ILE A 128 -14.82 14.25 -21.30
C ILE A 128 -15.99 13.28 -21.54
N THR A 129 -16.48 12.61 -20.49
CA THR A 129 -17.54 11.59 -20.62
C THR A 129 -18.82 12.13 -21.26
N PRO A 130 -19.33 13.33 -20.92
CA PRO A 130 -20.49 13.88 -21.61
C PRO A 130 -20.27 14.12 -23.11
N PHE A 131 -19.05 14.48 -23.51
CA PHE A 131 -18.69 14.62 -24.93
C PHE A 131 -18.85 13.28 -25.66
N LEU A 132 -18.36 12.19 -25.06
CA LEU A 132 -18.42 10.86 -25.65
C LEU A 132 -19.84 10.31 -25.68
N ALA A 133 -20.64 10.58 -24.64
CA ALA A 133 -22.02 10.13 -24.55
C ALA A 133 -22.91 10.68 -25.69
N LEU A 134 -22.62 11.87 -26.20
CA LEU A 134 -23.35 12.46 -27.34
C LEU A 134 -23.08 11.76 -28.67
N SER A 135 -22.07 10.89 -28.75
CA SER A 135 -21.65 10.23 -30.00
C SER A 135 -21.52 11.21 -31.18
N PRO A 136 -20.77 12.33 -31.03
CA PRO A 136 -20.83 13.42 -31.99
C PRO A 136 -20.29 13.02 -33.37
N PRO A 137 -20.70 13.73 -34.45
CA PRO A 137 -20.18 13.51 -35.79
C PRO A 137 -18.65 13.65 -35.86
N LEU A 138 -18.05 13.00 -36.87
CA LEU A 138 -16.59 12.91 -37.04
C LEU A 138 -15.91 14.30 -37.11
N GLU A 139 -16.58 15.27 -37.71
CA GLU A 139 -16.11 16.66 -37.82
C GLU A 139 -15.97 17.33 -36.44
N VAL A 140 -16.97 17.17 -35.57
CA VAL A 140 -16.97 17.72 -34.20
C VAL A 140 -15.88 17.05 -33.36
N ARG A 141 -15.68 15.74 -33.53
CA ARG A 141 -14.56 15.03 -32.89
C ARG A 141 -13.21 15.60 -33.33
N ALA A 142 -13.01 15.81 -34.63
CA ALA A 142 -11.77 16.37 -35.17
C ALA A 142 -11.46 17.76 -34.57
N VAL A 143 -12.48 18.58 -34.34
CA VAL A 143 -12.33 19.90 -33.68
C VAL A 143 -11.78 19.76 -32.27
N LEU A 144 -12.35 18.87 -31.43
CA LEU A 144 -11.83 18.64 -30.08
C LEU A 144 -10.40 18.11 -30.12
N HIS A 145 -10.12 17.16 -31.01
CA HIS A 145 -8.76 16.65 -31.21
C HIS A 145 -7.76 17.74 -31.56
N ASN A 146 -8.13 18.66 -32.45
CA ASN A 146 -7.29 19.79 -32.82
C ASN A 146 -7.09 20.78 -31.67
N ALA A 147 -8.12 21.02 -30.85
CA ALA A 147 -8.00 21.83 -29.64
C ALA A 147 -7.00 21.21 -28.66
N LEU A 148 -7.14 19.91 -28.35
CA LEU A 148 -6.22 19.17 -27.49
C LEU A 148 -4.79 19.15 -28.05
N LYS A 149 -4.63 18.96 -29.36
CA LYS A 149 -3.33 19.01 -30.03
C LYS A 149 -2.70 20.40 -29.94
N THR A 150 -3.49 21.45 -30.07
CA THR A 150 -3.03 22.85 -29.93
C THR A 150 -2.52 23.10 -28.52
N ILE A 151 -3.27 22.67 -27.50
CA ILE A 151 -2.86 22.80 -26.09
C ILE A 151 -1.57 22.02 -25.81
N THR A 152 -1.51 20.76 -26.25
CA THR A 152 -0.39 19.85 -25.93
C THR A 152 0.88 20.13 -26.74
N ARG A 153 0.75 20.49 -28.03
CA ARG A 153 1.89 20.65 -28.94
C ARG A 153 2.30 22.10 -29.15
N THR A 154 1.34 23.03 -29.24
CA THR A 154 1.63 24.45 -29.47
C THR A 154 1.90 25.17 -28.15
N LEU A 155 0.98 25.05 -27.17
CA LEU A 155 1.18 25.66 -25.85
C LEU A 155 2.14 24.87 -24.95
N ARG A 156 2.46 23.63 -25.35
CA ARG A 156 3.27 22.68 -24.58
C ARG A 156 2.71 22.47 -23.16
N ALA A 157 1.40 22.54 -23.00
CA ALA A 157 0.74 22.28 -21.73
C ALA A 157 0.47 20.78 -21.61
N THR A 158 0.85 20.19 -20.48
CA THR A 158 0.54 18.78 -20.21
C THR A 158 -0.93 18.68 -19.80
N THR A 159 -1.69 17.81 -20.47
CA THR A 159 -3.15 17.77 -20.34
C THR A 159 -3.61 16.43 -19.78
N ILE A 160 -4.42 16.46 -18.71
CA ILE A 160 -5.13 15.29 -18.21
C ILE A 160 -6.59 15.34 -18.64
N LEU A 161 -7.08 14.25 -19.22
CA LEU A 161 -8.50 14.01 -19.49
C LEU A 161 -8.99 12.91 -18.56
N THR A 162 -10.13 13.10 -17.90
CA THR A 162 -10.77 12.03 -17.14
C THR A 162 -11.92 11.41 -17.94
N VAL A 163 -12.06 10.09 -17.82
CA VAL A 163 -13.14 9.32 -18.44
C VAL A 163 -13.75 8.36 -17.43
N GLU A 164 -15.08 8.39 -17.33
CA GLU A 164 -15.85 7.40 -16.61
C GLU A 164 -15.95 6.10 -17.40
N VAL A 165 -15.62 4.97 -16.76
CA VAL A 165 -15.85 3.63 -17.33
C VAL A 165 -17.00 2.99 -16.56
N PRO A 166 -18.10 2.58 -17.22
CA PRO A 166 -19.20 1.87 -16.58
C PRO A 166 -18.73 0.60 -15.86
N ARG A 167 -19.37 0.26 -14.73
CA ARG A 167 -19.06 -0.97 -13.98
C ARG A 167 -19.37 -2.20 -14.86
N GLY A 168 -18.49 -3.20 -14.84
CA GLY A 168 -18.66 -4.45 -15.60
C GLY A 168 -18.03 -4.46 -17.00
N ARG A 169 -17.49 -3.34 -17.50
CA ARG A 169 -16.67 -3.34 -18.73
C ARG A 169 -15.19 -3.47 -18.41
N GLU A 170 -14.56 -4.51 -18.93
CA GLU A 170 -13.10 -4.68 -18.85
C GLU A 170 -12.35 -3.81 -19.86
N SER A 171 -12.93 -3.53 -21.03
CA SER A 171 -12.33 -2.64 -22.01
C SER A 171 -12.73 -1.19 -21.77
N ILE A 172 -11.72 -0.32 -21.88
CA ILE A 172 -11.95 1.09 -22.15
C ILE A 172 -12.28 1.10 -23.65
N GLY A 173 -13.57 1.23 -24.02
CA GLY A 173 -14.04 0.94 -25.38
C GLY A 173 -13.33 1.73 -26.49
N ALA A 174 -13.62 1.39 -27.76
CA ALA A 174 -13.06 2.06 -28.94
C ALA A 174 -13.12 3.59 -28.87
N GLU A 175 -14.17 4.14 -28.25
CA GLU A 175 -14.39 5.57 -27.98
C GLU A 175 -13.21 6.28 -27.29
N VAL A 176 -12.39 5.54 -26.55
CA VAL A 176 -11.27 6.10 -25.77
C VAL A 176 -9.92 5.87 -26.44
N GLU A 177 -9.80 4.84 -27.28
CA GLU A 177 -8.64 4.62 -28.15
C GLU A 177 -8.52 5.70 -29.24
N GLU A 178 -9.64 6.35 -29.57
CA GLU A 178 -9.72 7.48 -30.49
C GLU A 178 -8.83 8.67 -30.03
N PHE A 179 -8.80 8.95 -28.73
CA PHE A 179 -7.86 9.92 -28.13
C PHE A 179 -6.47 9.33 -28.11
N VAL A 180 -5.71 9.50 -29.21
CA VAL A 180 -4.30 9.13 -29.36
C VAL A 180 -3.46 9.76 -28.24
N CYS A 181 -3.49 9.15 -27.06
CA CYS A 181 -2.89 9.64 -25.84
C CYS A 181 -1.44 9.17 -25.75
N ASP A 182 -0.63 9.95 -25.04
CA ASP A 182 0.75 9.61 -24.75
C ASP A 182 0.85 8.76 -23.47
N ALA A 183 -0.10 8.93 -22.56
CA ALA A 183 -0.24 8.10 -21.37
C ALA A 183 -1.70 7.68 -21.11
N LEU A 184 -1.88 6.43 -20.66
CA LEU A 184 -3.17 5.85 -20.29
C LEU A 184 -3.08 5.22 -18.91
N ILE A 185 -3.84 5.77 -17.97
CA ILE A 185 -3.89 5.35 -16.58
C ILE A 185 -5.31 4.92 -16.27
N ARG A 186 -5.46 3.74 -15.68
CA ARG A 186 -6.74 3.19 -15.25
C ARG A 186 -6.81 3.09 -13.74
N LEU A 187 -7.83 3.70 -13.15
CA LEU A 187 -8.13 3.65 -11.73
C LEU A 187 -9.33 2.74 -11.50
N ALA A 188 -9.20 1.81 -10.55
CA ALA A 188 -10.29 0.90 -10.17
C ALA A 188 -10.38 0.78 -8.65
N LEU A 189 -11.61 0.66 -8.15
CA LEU A 189 -11.89 0.20 -6.80
C LEU A 189 -12.19 -1.31 -6.89
N VAL A 190 -11.34 -2.11 -6.27
CA VAL A 190 -11.49 -3.55 -6.20
C VAL A 190 -12.19 -3.89 -4.89
N VAL A 191 -13.30 -4.61 -4.99
CA VAL A 191 -13.99 -5.20 -3.84
C VAL A 191 -13.69 -6.69 -3.89
N PRO A 192 -12.67 -7.16 -3.15
CA PRO A 192 -12.32 -8.58 -3.15
C PRO A 192 -13.40 -9.41 -2.45
N GLU A 193 -13.41 -10.72 -2.69
CA GLU A 193 -14.26 -11.67 -1.95
C GLU A 193 -13.93 -11.68 -0.45
N ALA A 194 -12.72 -11.28 -0.08
CA ALA A 194 -12.27 -11.15 1.29
C ALA A 194 -11.24 -10.03 1.49
N GLY A 195 -11.21 -9.46 2.69
CA GLY A 195 -10.47 -8.25 3.02
C GLY A 195 -11.21 -6.96 2.62
N ALA A 196 -10.63 -5.82 2.98
CA ALA A 196 -11.22 -4.52 2.69
C ALA A 196 -11.10 -4.15 1.20
N PRO A 197 -12.07 -3.39 0.65
CA PRO A 197 -11.94 -2.80 -0.68
C PRO A 197 -10.68 -1.95 -0.80
N TYR A 198 -9.99 -2.05 -1.94
CA TYR A 198 -8.74 -1.33 -2.19
C TYR A 198 -8.73 -0.72 -3.57
N ARG A 199 -7.90 0.31 -3.77
CA ARG A 199 -7.81 1.01 -5.04
C ARG A 199 -6.55 0.61 -5.79
N THR A 200 -6.71 0.34 -7.08
CA THR A 200 -5.62 -0.06 -7.97
C THR A 200 -5.48 0.92 -9.14
N MET A 201 -4.24 1.28 -9.44
CA MET A 201 -3.85 2.12 -10.56
C MET A 201 -3.07 1.27 -11.55
N ARG A 202 -3.54 1.17 -12.79
CA ARG A 202 -2.81 0.52 -13.88
C ARG A 202 -2.29 1.56 -14.86
N VAL A 203 -0.99 1.57 -15.12
CA VAL A 203 -0.37 2.41 -16.16
C VAL A 203 -0.22 1.54 -17.40
N LEU A 204 -1.19 1.66 -18.31
CA LEU A 204 -1.28 0.83 -19.52
C LEU A 204 -0.37 1.35 -20.63
N LYS A 205 -0.10 2.66 -20.62
CA LYS A 205 0.73 3.35 -21.60
C LYS A 205 1.42 4.53 -20.95
N LEU A 206 2.72 4.69 -21.21
CA LEU A 206 3.48 5.89 -20.84
C LEU A 206 4.61 6.09 -21.85
N ARG A 207 4.37 6.87 -22.91
CA ARG A 207 5.34 7.05 -24.00
C ARG A 207 6.62 7.74 -23.50
N GLY A 208 7.76 7.14 -23.85
CA GLY A 208 9.10 7.65 -23.53
C GLY A 208 9.62 7.32 -22.12
N ARG A 209 8.87 6.55 -21.33
CA ARG A 209 9.32 6.03 -20.03
C ARG A 209 9.28 4.50 -20.04
N PRO A 210 10.35 3.80 -19.64
CA PRO A 210 10.29 2.36 -19.42
C PRO A 210 9.40 2.07 -18.19
N LEU A 211 8.36 1.27 -18.38
CA LEU A 211 7.53 0.78 -17.27
C LEU A 211 8.02 -0.60 -16.85
N SER A 212 8.60 -0.71 -15.66
CA SER A 212 8.95 -2.00 -15.05
C SER A 212 7.70 -2.77 -14.59
N ARG A 213 6.63 -2.05 -14.27
CA ARG A 213 5.34 -2.57 -13.82
C ARG A 213 4.20 -1.76 -14.40
N VAL A 214 3.04 -2.42 -14.54
CA VAL A 214 1.83 -1.81 -15.09
C VAL A 214 0.70 -1.68 -14.07
N ALA A 215 0.86 -2.15 -12.83
CA ALA A 215 -0.18 -2.11 -11.79
C ALA A 215 0.41 -1.75 -10.42
N TYR A 216 -0.29 -0.85 -9.73
CA TYR A 216 0.06 -0.26 -8.45
C TYR A 216 -1.20 -0.16 -7.59
N GLU A 217 -1.04 -0.04 -6.28
CA GLU A 217 -2.13 0.37 -5.39
C GLU A 217 -1.93 1.80 -4.94
N TYR A 218 -3.02 2.46 -4.58
CA TYR A 218 -2.98 3.82 -4.07
C TYR A 218 -4.05 4.05 -3.02
N GLU A 219 -3.83 5.08 -2.23
CA GLU A 219 -4.75 5.51 -1.19
C GLU A 219 -5.22 6.93 -1.46
N ILE A 220 -6.43 7.24 -0.98
CA ILE A 220 -6.98 8.59 -1.00
C ILE A 220 -7.34 8.96 0.44
N GLY A 221 -6.79 10.08 0.91
CA GLY A 221 -7.01 10.56 2.27
C GLY A 221 -6.13 11.75 2.62
N PRO A 222 -6.45 12.48 3.69
CA PRO A 222 -5.59 13.54 4.21
C PRO A 222 -4.28 12.96 4.80
N PRO A 223 -3.18 13.73 4.82
CA PRO A 223 -3.02 15.07 4.26
C PRO A 223 -2.60 15.10 2.78
N TYR A 224 -2.40 13.94 2.15
CA TYR A 224 -1.75 13.84 0.84
C TYR A 224 -2.72 13.92 -0.36
N GLY A 225 -4.01 13.67 -0.14
CA GLY A 225 -5.02 13.61 -1.17
C GLY A 225 -5.00 12.27 -1.87
N ILE A 226 -4.02 12.02 -2.73
CA ILE A 226 -3.77 10.72 -3.38
C ILE A 226 -2.29 10.37 -3.27
N ARG A 227 -1.98 9.11 -2.95
CA ARG A 227 -0.61 8.59 -2.86
C ARG A 227 -0.55 7.19 -3.47
N VAL A 228 0.37 7.00 -4.42
CA VAL A 228 0.69 5.69 -4.97
C VAL A 228 1.63 4.99 -4.00
N LEU A 229 1.31 3.76 -3.64
CA LEU A 229 2.13 2.99 -2.73
C LEU A 229 3.21 2.27 -3.55
N PRO A 230 4.51 2.46 -3.28
CA PRO A 230 5.56 1.74 -3.97
C PRO A 230 5.37 0.22 -3.81
N THR A 231 5.77 -0.55 -4.81
CA THR A 231 5.72 -2.02 -4.73
C THR A 231 7.12 -2.50 -4.39
N SER A 232 7.32 -2.95 -3.15
CA SER A 232 8.60 -3.13 -2.45
C SER A 232 9.53 -4.25 -2.98
N LEU A 233 9.41 -4.64 -4.25
CA LEU A 233 10.08 -5.83 -4.77
C LEU A 233 10.84 -5.47 -6.03
N LEU A 234 12.15 -5.77 -6.04
CA LEU A 234 13.15 -5.65 -7.10
C LEU A 234 14.34 -4.72 -6.74
N GLU A 235 14.90 -4.89 -5.55
CA GLU A 235 16.35 -4.68 -5.37
C GLU A 235 16.97 -6.07 -5.17
N GLU A 236 18.16 -6.28 -5.73
CA GLU A 236 18.88 -7.56 -5.68
C GLU A 236 19.01 -8.09 -4.24
N LEU A 237 18.92 -9.42 -4.13
CA LEU A 237 18.76 -10.18 -2.90
C LEU A 237 20.04 -10.23 -2.06
N GLU A 238 20.41 -9.16 -1.37
CA GLU A 238 21.46 -9.24 -0.34
C GLU A 238 20.88 -9.60 1.04
N SER A 239 20.88 -10.88 1.40
CA SER A 239 20.56 -11.30 2.77
C SER A 239 21.79 -11.15 3.68
N LYS A 240 21.73 -10.25 4.66
CA LYS A 240 22.78 -10.04 5.68
C LYS A 240 22.71 -11.05 6.85
N ILE A 241 22.36 -12.30 6.58
CA ILE A 241 22.17 -13.31 7.64
C ILE A 241 23.53 -13.79 8.15
N ASN A 242 23.76 -13.65 9.46
CA ASN A 242 24.91 -14.23 10.15
C ASN A 242 24.44 -15.30 11.15
N ARG A 243 24.86 -16.55 10.96
CA ARG A 243 24.47 -17.69 11.82
C ARG A 243 24.89 -17.56 13.29
N LEU A 244 25.86 -16.68 13.58
CA LEU A 244 26.35 -16.42 14.93
C LEU A 244 25.62 -15.26 15.62
N ASP A 245 24.89 -14.43 14.86
CA ASP A 245 24.09 -13.35 15.42
C ASP A 245 22.75 -13.90 15.92
N ARG A 246 22.58 -13.92 17.25
CA ARG A 246 21.46 -14.53 17.92
C ARG A 246 20.61 -13.51 18.68
N VAL A 247 19.31 -13.71 18.63
CA VAL A 247 18.32 -13.03 19.45
C VAL A 247 17.91 -14.02 20.57
N PRO A 248 18.26 -13.74 21.83
CA PRO A 248 17.87 -14.61 22.94
C PRO A 248 16.34 -14.60 23.08
N THR A 249 15.75 -15.76 23.34
CA THR A 249 14.32 -15.87 23.63
C THR A 249 13.99 -15.31 25.00
N GLY A 250 14.93 -15.39 25.96
CA GLY A 250 14.68 -15.02 27.36
C GLY A 250 13.79 -15.99 28.12
N VAL A 251 13.36 -17.08 27.46
CA VAL A 251 12.61 -18.17 28.07
C VAL A 251 13.61 -19.19 28.57
N GLU A 252 13.58 -19.46 29.87
CA GLU A 252 14.51 -20.39 30.51
C GLU A 252 14.45 -21.77 29.84
N GLY A 253 15.62 -22.35 29.56
CA GLY A 253 15.79 -23.63 28.86
C GLY A 253 15.56 -23.59 27.34
N LEU A 254 14.83 -22.61 26.80
CA LEU A 254 14.55 -22.54 25.36
C LEU A 254 15.77 -22.15 24.53
N ASP A 255 16.57 -21.20 25.02
CA ASP A 255 17.77 -20.75 24.31
C ASP A 255 18.79 -21.89 24.15
N GLU A 256 18.90 -22.79 25.13
CA GLU A 256 19.74 -23.99 25.03
C GLU A 256 19.26 -24.93 23.92
N VAL A 257 17.95 -25.18 23.84
CA VAL A 257 17.34 -26.02 22.80
C VAL A 257 17.61 -25.43 21.39
N LEU A 258 17.63 -24.10 21.29
CA LEU A 258 17.89 -23.37 20.05
C LEU A 258 19.38 -23.17 19.72
N GLY A 259 20.30 -23.64 20.58
CA GLY A 259 21.73 -23.46 20.39
C GLY A 259 22.19 -22.02 20.60
N GLY A 260 21.65 -21.34 21.61
CA GLY A 260 21.96 -19.95 21.97
C GLY A 260 20.90 -18.93 21.49
N GLY A 261 19.68 -19.37 21.19
CA GLY A 261 18.57 -18.50 20.76
C GLY A 261 18.33 -18.46 19.25
N LEU A 262 17.44 -17.55 18.82
CA LEU A 262 16.96 -17.43 17.45
C LEU A 262 18.03 -16.77 16.56
N ILE A 263 18.16 -17.17 15.29
CA ILE A 263 19.08 -16.48 14.36
C ILE A 263 18.45 -15.14 13.95
N ARG A 264 19.19 -14.05 14.10
CA ARG A 264 18.69 -12.72 13.74
C ARG A 264 18.31 -12.64 12.26
N GLY A 265 17.19 -11.99 11.97
CA GLY A 265 16.73 -11.81 10.60
C GLY A 265 16.09 -13.05 9.99
N THR A 266 15.79 -14.09 10.79
CA THR A 266 15.12 -15.30 10.31
C THR A 266 13.64 -15.33 10.68
N VAL A 267 12.91 -16.22 10.01
CA VAL A 267 11.47 -16.43 10.24
C VAL A 267 11.27 -17.66 11.12
N VAL A 268 10.60 -17.46 12.25
CA VAL A 268 10.30 -18.44 13.28
C VAL A 268 8.81 -18.71 13.28
N LEU A 269 8.42 -19.97 13.11
CA LEU A 269 7.04 -20.43 13.14
C LEU A 269 6.79 -21.19 14.44
N ILE A 270 5.81 -20.74 15.22
CA ILE A 270 5.31 -21.41 16.43
C ILE A 270 3.94 -22.03 16.08
N GLU A 271 3.91 -23.35 15.94
CA GLU A 271 2.72 -24.10 15.54
C GLU A 271 2.17 -24.92 16.71
N GLY A 272 0.85 -24.95 16.92
CA GLY A 272 0.23 -25.83 17.91
C GLY A 272 -1.27 -25.62 18.11
N PRO A 273 -1.97 -26.55 18.79
CA PRO A 273 -3.41 -26.44 19.01
C PRO A 273 -3.78 -25.27 19.93
N PRO A 274 -5.06 -24.85 20.00
CA PRO A 274 -5.52 -23.90 21.02
C PRO A 274 -5.12 -24.35 22.44
N GLY A 275 -4.77 -23.39 23.30
CA GLY A 275 -4.35 -23.68 24.67
C GLY A 275 -2.94 -24.27 24.84
N SER A 276 -2.19 -24.49 23.75
CA SER A 276 -0.83 -25.06 23.80
C SER A 276 0.25 -24.09 24.32
N GLY A 277 -0.06 -22.79 24.42
CA GLY A 277 0.87 -21.76 24.91
C GLY A 277 1.56 -20.91 23.84
N LYS A 278 1.09 -20.91 22.58
CA LYS A 278 1.67 -20.11 21.48
C LYS A 278 1.80 -18.62 21.83
N THR A 279 0.68 -17.99 22.19
CA THR A 279 0.60 -16.57 22.58
C THR A 279 1.47 -16.28 23.79
N LEU A 280 1.45 -17.14 24.82
CA LEU A 280 2.29 -16.98 26.01
C LEU A 280 3.79 -17.02 25.68
N LEU A 281 4.20 -17.97 24.83
CA LEU A 281 5.58 -18.09 24.39
C LEU A 281 6.00 -16.88 23.55
N ALA A 282 5.17 -16.48 22.59
CA ALA A 282 5.44 -15.35 21.70
C ALA A 282 5.52 -14.02 22.47
N LEU A 283 4.61 -13.77 23.42
CA LEU A 283 4.63 -12.59 24.29
C LEU A 283 5.83 -12.59 25.23
N SER A 284 6.19 -13.75 25.81
CA SER A 284 7.38 -13.85 26.66
C SER A 284 8.64 -13.45 25.89
N ILE A 285 8.80 -13.96 24.66
CA ILE A 285 9.95 -13.61 23.81
C ILE A 285 9.93 -12.10 23.47
N ALA A 286 8.77 -11.54 23.13
CA ALA A 286 8.64 -10.13 22.80
C ALA A 286 8.99 -9.21 23.99
N ALA A 287 8.44 -9.50 25.16
CA ALA A 287 8.63 -8.72 26.37
C ALA A 287 10.08 -8.78 26.87
N GLU A 288 10.69 -9.97 26.86
CA GLU A 288 12.09 -10.17 27.23
C GLU A 288 13.06 -9.41 26.33
N ASN A 289 12.82 -9.42 25.02
CA ASN A 289 13.67 -8.69 24.08
C ASN A 289 13.46 -7.17 24.16
N SER A 290 12.23 -6.71 24.40
CA SER A 290 11.95 -5.31 24.68
C SER A 290 12.66 -4.83 25.96
N ALA A 291 12.58 -5.59 27.05
CA ALA A 291 13.26 -5.27 28.30
C ALA A 291 14.79 -5.23 28.17
N ARG A 292 15.37 -5.99 27.22
CA ARG A 292 16.80 -5.94 26.87
C ARG A 292 17.17 -4.79 25.93
N GLY A 293 16.20 -3.96 25.55
CA GLY A 293 16.43 -2.78 24.74
C GLY A 293 16.24 -2.98 23.23
N LEU A 294 15.68 -4.10 22.77
CA LEU A 294 15.37 -4.30 21.34
C LEU A 294 14.02 -3.71 20.97
N GLU A 295 13.96 -3.01 19.83
CA GLU A 295 12.70 -2.48 19.31
C GLU A 295 11.83 -3.63 18.81
N THR A 296 10.70 -3.85 19.47
CA THR A 296 9.85 -5.02 19.29
C THR A 296 8.42 -4.61 18.94
N ALA A 297 7.83 -5.27 17.94
CA ALA A 297 6.44 -5.06 17.56
C ALA A 297 5.63 -6.34 17.73
N TYR A 298 4.53 -6.27 18.48
CA TYR A 298 3.56 -7.33 18.63
C TYR A 298 2.26 -6.96 17.94
N ILE A 299 1.85 -7.76 16.97
CA ILE A 299 0.65 -7.54 16.17
C ILE A 299 -0.26 -8.75 16.35
N SER A 300 -1.40 -8.51 16.99
CA SER A 300 -2.45 -9.51 17.20
C SER A 300 -3.53 -9.40 16.13
N PHE A 301 -3.95 -10.53 15.57
CA PHE A 301 -5.09 -10.62 14.65
C PHE A 301 -6.34 -11.24 15.28
N GLU A 302 -6.23 -11.76 16.51
CA GLU A 302 -7.30 -12.49 17.19
C GLU A 302 -7.75 -11.80 18.49
N GLU A 303 -6.83 -11.17 19.21
CA GLU A 303 -7.08 -10.59 20.55
C GLU A 303 -6.96 -9.05 20.56
N PRO A 304 -7.82 -8.35 21.32
CA PRO A 304 -7.73 -6.90 21.50
C PRO A 304 -6.50 -6.51 22.35
N LYS A 305 -6.00 -5.27 22.15
CA LYS A 305 -4.79 -4.76 22.83
C LYS A 305 -4.84 -4.93 24.36
N GLN A 306 -5.98 -4.61 24.98
CA GLN A 306 -6.15 -4.73 26.43
C GLN A 306 -5.93 -6.17 26.92
N GLN A 307 -6.44 -7.18 26.20
CA GLN A 307 -6.27 -8.59 26.58
C GLN A 307 -4.80 -9.03 26.48
N ILE A 308 -4.06 -8.51 25.49
CA ILE A 308 -2.63 -8.74 25.36
C ILE A 308 -1.86 -8.13 26.55
N GLU A 309 -2.21 -6.90 26.95
CA GLU A 309 -1.61 -6.22 28.12
C GLU A 309 -1.88 -6.98 29.42
N GLU A 310 -3.11 -7.48 29.64
CA GLU A 310 -3.41 -8.32 30.80
C GLU A 310 -2.63 -9.65 30.77
N THR A 311 -2.42 -10.23 29.59
CA THR A 311 -1.62 -11.46 29.44
C THR A 311 -0.15 -11.21 29.79
N LEU A 312 0.40 -10.04 29.44
CA LEU A 312 1.74 -9.63 29.87
C LEU A 312 1.83 -9.50 31.39
N ARG A 313 0.82 -8.89 32.03
CA ARG A 313 0.75 -8.78 33.51
C ARG A 313 0.64 -10.16 34.17
N PHE A 314 -0.16 -11.05 33.62
CA PHE A 314 -0.26 -12.44 34.06
C PHE A 314 1.11 -13.15 34.00
N LEU A 315 1.91 -12.87 32.96
CA LEU A 315 3.26 -13.39 32.82
C LEU A 315 4.32 -12.64 33.67
N GLY A 316 3.89 -11.73 34.55
CA GLY A 316 4.80 -10.98 35.43
C GLY A 316 5.64 -9.93 34.70
N TYR A 317 5.14 -9.36 33.61
CA TYR A 317 5.69 -8.16 32.98
C TYR A 317 4.82 -6.95 33.31
N GLU A 318 5.41 -5.76 33.32
CA GLU A 318 4.70 -4.49 33.45
C GLU A 318 4.68 -3.82 32.07
N PRO A 319 3.56 -3.87 31.31
CA PRO A 319 3.49 -3.31 29.97
C PRO A 319 3.96 -1.85 29.88
N GLU A 320 3.68 -1.08 30.93
CA GLU A 320 4.02 0.34 31.04
C GLU A 320 5.54 0.58 31.10
N LYS A 321 6.34 -0.42 31.50
CA LYS A 321 7.81 -0.37 31.54
C LYS A 321 8.48 -0.89 30.27
N LEU A 322 7.72 -1.48 29.35
CA LEU A 322 8.23 -2.01 28.08
C LEU A 322 8.18 -0.94 26.99
N GLU A 323 8.96 0.14 27.15
CA GLU A 323 8.93 1.31 26.26
C GLU A 323 9.24 0.99 24.79
N LYS A 324 9.98 -0.10 24.55
CA LYS A 324 10.36 -0.57 23.22
C LYS A 324 9.44 -1.67 22.67
N LEU A 325 8.34 -1.98 23.35
CA LEU A 325 7.33 -2.91 22.89
C LEU A 325 6.12 -2.13 22.37
N SER A 326 5.90 -2.19 21.06
CA SER A 326 4.66 -1.71 20.47
C SER A 326 3.65 -2.86 20.39
N VAL A 327 2.47 -2.68 20.96
CA VAL A 327 1.37 -3.67 20.87
C VAL A 327 0.24 -3.08 20.05
N SER A 328 -0.15 -3.78 18.99
CA SER A 328 -1.28 -3.43 18.13
C SER A 328 -2.20 -4.62 17.93
N SER A 329 -3.49 -4.34 17.77
CA SER A 329 -4.50 -5.32 17.42
C SER A 329 -5.15 -4.87 16.12
N VAL A 330 -5.17 -5.75 15.13
CA VAL A 330 -5.61 -5.44 13.78
C VAL A 330 -6.61 -6.49 13.33
N SER A 331 -7.84 -6.06 13.01
CA SER A 331 -8.83 -6.95 12.44
C SER A 331 -8.40 -7.37 11.02
N PRO A 332 -8.31 -8.68 10.71
CA PRO A 332 -8.04 -9.16 9.35
C PRO A 332 -8.95 -8.56 8.28
N ARG A 333 -10.22 -8.31 8.61
CA ARG A 333 -11.22 -7.73 7.70
C ARG A 333 -10.99 -6.26 7.38
N ALA A 334 -10.31 -5.54 8.27
CA ALA A 334 -9.97 -4.14 8.05
C ALA A 334 -8.76 -3.99 7.12
N LEU A 335 -8.05 -5.08 6.84
CA LEU A 335 -6.86 -5.07 6.00
C LEU A 335 -7.20 -5.26 4.53
N THR A 336 -6.56 -4.48 3.67
CA THR A 336 -6.45 -4.78 2.25
C THR A 336 -5.25 -5.71 2.02
N LEU A 337 -5.13 -6.32 0.83
CA LEU A 337 -3.93 -7.11 0.47
C LEU A 337 -2.64 -6.31 0.68
N LYS A 338 -2.65 -5.03 0.34
CA LYS A 338 -1.56 -4.11 0.64
C LYS A 338 -1.57 -3.53 2.03
N GLY A 339 -2.68 -3.47 2.74
CA GLY A 339 -2.71 -3.22 4.18
C GLY A 339 -1.85 -4.23 4.94
N ILE A 340 -1.80 -5.49 4.47
CA ILE A 340 -0.88 -6.50 5.00
C ILE A 340 0.56 -6.27 4.52
N TYR A 341 0.78 -5.91 3.25
CA TYR A 341 2.10 -5.43 2.82
C TYR A 341 2.55 -4.19 3.61
N ASN A 342 1.59 -3.38 4.09
CA ASN A 342 1.77 -2.21 4.93
C ASN A 342 1.90 -2.58 6.41
N ILE A 343 1.64 -3.81 6.85
CA ILE A 343 2.18 -4.28 8.13
C ILE A 343 3.70 -4.41 7.99
N ALA A 344 4.20 -4.80 6.82
CA ALA A 344 5.62 -4.74 6.49
C ALA A 344 6.10 -3.30 6.16
N GLU A 345 5.23 -2.37 5.78
CA GLU A 345 5.52 -0.93 5.55
C GLU A 345 5.26 -0.04 6.78
N ALA A 346 4.52 -0.49 7.78
CA ALA A 346 4.36 0.20 9.07
C ALA A 346 5.68 0.15 9.85
N LEU A 347 6.51 -0.85 9.53
CA LEU A 347 7.93 -0.92 9.85
C LEU A 347 8.78 0.09 9.06
N HIS A 348 8.24 0.77 8.05
CA HIS A 348 8.85 1.92 7.37
C HIS A 348 8.41 3.26 7.95
N THR A 349 7.22 3.35 8.58
CA THR A 349 6.74 4.61 9.21
C THR A 349 7.28 4.82 10.62
N LEU A 350 7.91 3.82 11.22
CA LEU A 350 8.74 4.05 12.38
C LEU A 350 10.06 4.64 11.86
N ASP A 351 10.40 5.85 12.27
CA ASP A 351 11.77 6.41 12.19
C ASP A 351 12.82 5.53 12.93
N ARG A 352 12.38 4.41 13.51
CA ARG A 352 13.14 3.48 14.34
C ARG A 352 13.18 2.11 13.68
N LYS A 353 14.38 1.57 13.56
CA LYS A 353 14.65 0.19 13.13
C LYS A 353 14.00 -0.79 14.13
N VAL A 354 13.10 -1.65 13.66
CA VAL A 354 12.51 -2.75 14.45
C VAL A 354 13.41 -3.98 14.35
N ASP A 355 13.72 -4.61 15.49
CA ASP A 355 14.61 -5.77 15.58
C ASP A 355 13.85 -7.11 15.58
N LEU A 356 12.65 -7.10 16.18
CA LEU A 356 11.81 -8.29 16.35
C LEU A 356 10.33 -7.96 16.10
N ILE A 357 9.65 -8.79 15.30
CA ILE A 357 8.21 -8.69 15.05
C ILE A 357 7.55 -10.00 15.42
N VAL A 358 6.42 -9.92 16.10
CA VAL A 358 5.53 -11.04 16.38
C VAL A 358 4.20 -10.80 15.67
N LEU A 359 3.79 -11.77 14.85
CA LEU A 359 2.48 -11.87 14.23
C LEU A 359 1.71 -13.00 14.89
N ASP A 360 0.78 -12.66 15.78
CA ASP A 360 0.00 -13.62 16.57
C ASP A 360 -1.41 -13.82 16.01
N GLY A 361 -1.85 -15.07 15.90
CA GLY A 361 -3.18 -15.41 15.39
C GLY A 361 -3.27 -15.38 13.86
N LEU A 362 -2.20 -15.77 13.15
CA LEU A 362 -2.16 -15.72 11.69
C LEU A 362 -3.17 -16.66 10.99
N THR A 363 -3.78 -17.58 11.73
CA THR A 363 -4.89 -18.41 11.26
C THR A 363 -6.08 -17.55 10.80
N ALA A 364 -6.36 -16.44 11.49
CA ALA A 364 -7.44 -15.53 11.14
C ALA A 364 -7.21 -14.85 9.76
N LEU A 365 -5.96 -14.49 9.46
CA LEU A 365 -5.56 -13.98 8.14
C LEU A 365 -5.61 -15.06 7.06
N ALA A 366 -5.20 -16.29 7.37
CA ALA A 366 -5.28 -17.39 6.40
C ALA A 366 -6.73 -17.67 5.96
N ARG A 367 -7.68 -17.61 6.91
CA ARG A 367 -9.11 -17.76 6.63
C ARG A 367 -9.67 -16.61 5.80
N GLU A 368 -9.25 -15.38 6.09
CA GLU A 368 -9.70 -14.21 5.33
C GLU A 368 -9.12 -14.23 3.90
N PHE A 369 -7.80 -14.35 3.73
CA PHE A 369 -7.17 -14.12 2.43
C PHE A 369 -7.04 -15.37 1.53
N GLY A 370 -7.43 -16.55 2.01
CA GLY A 370 -7.49 -17.78 1.23
C GLY A 370 -6.21 -18.04 0.41
N ALA A 371 -6.36 -18.17 -0.92
CA ALA A 371 -5.25 -18.44 -1.82
C ALA A 371 -4.15 -17.34 -1.83
N ALA A 372 -4.51 -16.09 -1.54
CA ALA A 372 -3.56 -14.98 -1.52
C ALA A 372 -2.64 -15.01 -0.29
N PHE A 373 -3.04 -15.69 0.79
CA PHE A 373 -2.30 -15.78 2.05
C PHE A 373 -0.84 -16.22 1.85
N ALA A 374 -0.62 -17.24 1.00
CA ALA A 374 0.71 -17.78 0.73
C ALA A 374 1.66 -16.74 0.11
N GLN A 375 1.14 -15.91 -0.79
CA GLN A 375 1.93 -14.84 -1.41
C GLN A 375 2.24 -13.76 -0.39
N ILE A 376 1.23 -13.30 0.33
CA ILE A 376 1.36 -12.26 1.37
C ILE A 376 2.42 -12.65 2.40
N MET A 377 2.36 -13.87 2.93
CA MET A 377 3.29 -14.34 3.94
C MET A 377 4.73 -14.45 3.44
N ARG A 378 4.93 -14.83 2.17
CA ARG A 378 6.26 -14.82 1.56
C ARG A 378 6.85 -13.42 1.54
N GLU A 379 6.04 -12.43 1.21
CA GLU A 379 6.48 -11.04 1.12
C GLU A 379 6.79 -10.42 2.49
N ILE A 380 5.96 -10.66 3.51
CA ILE A 380 6.26 -10.21 4.88
C ILE A 380 7.57 -10.84 5.36
N ALA A 381 7.72 -12.15 5.20
CA ALA A 381 8.93 -12.89 5.57
C ALA A 381 10.15 -12.34 4.85
N PHE A 382 10.03 -12.08 3.56
CA PHE A 382 11.10 -11.53 2.74
C PHE A 382 11.48 -10.11 3.16
N SER A 383 10.50 -9.26 3.43
CA SER A 383 10.71 -7.89 3.93
C SER A 383 11.40 -7.86 5.29
N ALA A 384 11.01 -8.74 6.22
CA ALA A 384 11.68 -8.88 7.51
C ALA A 384 13.15 -9.30 7.34
N LYS A 385 13.42 -10.31 6.50
CA LYS A 385 14.77 -10.77 6.16
C LYS A 385 15.65 -9.66 5.58
N ARG A 386 15.13 -8.87 4.63
CA ARG A 386 15.85 -7.74 4.01
C ARG A 386 16.33 -6.72 5.03
N ARG A 387 15.56 -6.50 6.10
CA ARG A 387 15.89 -5.53 7.15
C ARG A 387 16.72 -6.11 8.31
N GLY A 388 17.02 -7.42 8.27
CA GLY A 388 17.64 -8.12 9.39
C GLY A 388 16.74 -8.21 10.62
N CYS A 389 15.42 -8.07 10.44
CA CYS A 389 14.43 -8.18 11.49
C CYS A 389 14.01 -9.63 11.67
N THR A 390 13.99 -10.10 12.92
CA THR A 390 13.50 -11.45 13.24
C THR A 390 11.97 -11.45 13.22
N LEU A 391 11.35 -12.43 12.57
CA LEU A 391 9.90 -12.51 12.45
C LEU A 391 9.39 -13.78 13.14
N ILE A 392 8.57 -13.64 14.17
CA ILE A 392 7.87 -14.74 14.84
C ILE A 392 6.43 -14.77 14.38
N ILE A 393 5.97 -15.94 13.97
CA ILE A 393 4.60 -16.19 13.49
C ILE A 393 4.00 -17.27 14.37
N THR A 394 2.79 -17.05 14.89
CA THR A 394 2.01 -18.10 15.55
C THR A 394 0.88 -18.59 14.65
N VAL A 395 0.64 -19.91 14.65
CA VAL A 395 -0.44 -20.50 13.86
C VAL A 395 -1.05 -21.71 14.55
N ILE A 396 -2.35 -21.91 14.35
CA ILE A 396 -2.98 -23.20 14.64
C ILE A 396 -2.47 -24.20 13.59
N SER A 397 -2.27 -25.46 14.00
CA SER A 397 -1.68 -26.49 13.15
C SER A 397 -2.35 -26.62 11.78
N GLY A 398 -1.56 -26.90 10.73
CA GLY A 398 -2.09 -27.29 9.41
C GLY A 398 -1.84 -26.33 8.25
N LEU A 399 -1.09 -25.24 8.41
CA LEU A 399 -0.71 -24.35 7.30
C LEU A 399 0.63 -24.74 6.69
N ALA A 400 0.64 -25.76 5.83
CA ALA A 400 1.85 -26.32 5.21
C ALA A 400 2.72 -25.29 4.48
N VAL A 401 2.10 -24.26 3.88
CA VAL A 401 2.81 -23.17 3.19
C VAL A 401 3.82 -22.48 4.12
N LEU A 402 3.48 -22.25 5.38
CA LEU A 402 4.34 -21.53 6.32
C LEU A 402 5.61 -22.33 6.67
N ASN A 403 5.55 -23.66 6.64
CA ASN A 403 6.72 -24.53 6.90
C ASN A 403 7.84 -24.35 5.85
N THR A 404 7.47 -23.97 4.62
CA THR A 404 8.44 -23.71 3.54
C THR A 404 9.13 -22.35 3.70
N ILE A 405 8.38 -21.37 4.20
CA ILE A 405 8.82 -19.98 4.42
C ILE A 405 9.70 -19.88 5.68
N ALA A 406 9.32 -20.60 6.73
CA ALA A 406 10.00 -20.57 8.02
C ALA A 406 11.41 -21.17 7.96
N ASP A 407 12.34 -20.51 8.63
CA ASP A 407 13.69 -20.99 8.89
C ASP A 407 13.71 -21.87 10.14
N THR A 408 12.92 -21.50 11.16
CA THR A 408 12.77 -22.23 12.42
C THR A 408 11.31 -22.64 12.62
N LEU A 409 11.05 -23.91 12.99
CA LEU A 409 9.74 -24.43 13.34
C LEU A 409 9.77 -24.96 14.79
N ILE A 410 9.02 -24.30 15.65
CA ILE A 410 8.76 -24.68 17.03
C ILE A 410 7.35 -25.26 17.09
N LYS A 411 7.23 -26.53 17.48
CA LYS A 411 5.95 -27.22 17.57
C LYS A 411 5.55 -27.40 19.03
N LEU A 412 4.37 -26.90 19.36
CA LEU A 412 3.70 -27.08 20.63
C LEU A 412 2.64 -28.17 20.51
N ARG A 413 2.55 -29.02 21.53
CA ARG A 413 1.45 -29.98 21.68
C ARG A 413 0.94 -29.99 23.09
N VAL A 414 -0.30 -30.45 23.25
CA VAL A 414 -0.89 -30.75 24.55
C VAL A 414 -1.03 -32.27 24.63
N ARG A 415 -0.52 -32.85 25.72
CA ARG A 415 -0.58 -34.28 26.00
C ARG A 415 -1.32 -34.47 27.31
N GLU A 416 -2.26 -35.40 27.35
CA GLU A 416 -2.88 -35.83 28.58
C GLU A 416 -2.00 -36.91 29.23
N GLU A 417 -1.61 -36.69 30.48
CA GLU A 417 -0.85 -37.62 31.30
C GLU A 417 -1.44 -37.58 32.71
N GLU A 418 -1.81 -38.75 33.26
CA GLU A 418 -2.37 -38.87 34.63
C GLU A 418 -3.60 -37.98 34.92
N ARG A 419 -4.43 -37.72 33.89
CA ARG A 419 -5.59 -36.79 33.91
C ARG A 419 -5.22 -35.31 34.02
N GLU A 420 -3.96 -34.96 33.83
CA GLU A 420 -3.48 -33.59 33.71
C GLU A 420 -3.08 -33.29 32.27
N LEU A 421 -3.35 -32.06 31.83
CA LEU A 421 -2.92 -31.58 30.53
C LEU A 421 -1.53 -30.98 30.63
N ARG A 422 -0.54 -31.63 30.03
CA ARG A 422 0.83 -31.13 29.92
C ARG A 422 1.08 -30.51 28.57
N ARG A 423 1.72 -29.35 28.56
CA ARG A 423 2.15 -28.67 27.33
C ARG A 423 3.59 -29.07 27.07
N GLU A 424 3.90 -29.38 25.83
CA GLU A 424 5.25 -29.75 25.42
C GLU A 424 5.65 -28.97 24.17
N LEU A 425 6.94 -28.66 24.06
CA LEU A 425 7.56 -27.94 22.95
C LEU A 425 8.67 -28.80 22.33
N ALA A 426 8.77 -28.79 20.99
CA ALA A 426 9.92 -29.33 20.27
C ALA A 426 10.35 -28.39 19.14
N VAL A 427 11.66 -28.26 18.92
CA VAL A 427 12.19 -27.59 17.73
C VAL A 427 12.31 -28.64 16.62
N ILE A 428 11.40 -28.57 15.64
CA ILE A 428 11.31 -29.54 14.54
C ILE A 428 12.30 -29.22 13.43
N LYS A 429 12.55 -27.94 13.20
CA LYS A 429 13.41 -27.44 12.13
C LYS A 429 14.11 -26.18 12.61
N MET A 430 15.38 -26.03 12.27
CA MET A 430 16.09 -24.77 12.32
C MET A 430 17.09 -24.77 11.17
N ARG A 431 17.08 -23.76 10.30
CA ARG A 431 18.12 -23.64 9.26
C ARG A 431 19.42 -23.18 9.91
N MET A 432 20.56 -23.65 9.39
CA MET A 432 21.91 -23.27 9.86
C MET A 432 22.24 -23.73 11.30
N TYR A 433 21.41 -24.58 11.90
CA TYR A 433 21.62 -25.27 13.18
C TYR A 433 20.90 -26.61 13.13
N SER A 434 21.47 -27.69 13.67
CA SER A 434 20.81 -29.01 13.68
C SER A 434 20.30 -29.31 15.10
N PRO A 435 19.03 -28.99 15.42
CA PRO A 435 18.49 -29.30 16.73
C PRO A 435 18.31 -30.81 16.87
N THR A 436 18.51 -31.34 18.07
CA THR A 436 18.05 -32.71 18.38
C THR A 436 16.56 -32.64 18.70
N PRO A 437 15.65 -33.16 17.86
CA PRO A 437 14.22 -32.99 18.08
C PRO A 437 13.78 -33.85 19.26
N ARG A 438 13.51 -33.18 20.40
CA ARG A 438 12.93 -33.79 21.60
C ARG A 438 11.84 -32.87 22.12
N TYR A 439 10.75 -33.47 22.59
CA TYR A 439 9.73 -32.73 23.32
C TYR A 439 10.24 -32.47 24.73
N LYS A 440 10.17 -31.20 25.13
CA LYS A 440 10.46 -30.70 26.47
C LYS A 440 9.19 -30.13 27.07
N GLU A 441 9.07 -30.17 28.39
CA GLU A 441 7.87 -29.69 29.08
C GLU A 441 7.85 -28.15 29.06
N LEU A 442 6.70 -27.58 28.71
CA LEU A 442 6.46 -26.14 28.70
C LEU A 442 5.55 -25.78 29.87
N LYS A 443 6.08 -25.15 30.91
CA LYS A 443 5.31 -24.83 32.12
C LYS A 443 5.50 -23.41 32.59
N LEU A 444 4.58 -22.95 33.45
CA LEU A 444 4.71 -21.71 34.18
C LEU A 444 5.33 -22.01 35.55
N VAL A 445 6.45 -21.37 35.86
CA VAL A 445 7.08 -21.40 37.18
C VAL A 445 6.96 -20.01 37.77
N GLY A 446 6.18 -19.89 38.85
CA GLY A 446 5.65 -18.60 39.31
C GLY A 446 4.73 -18.00 38.24
N ASN A 447 5.25 -17.01 37.52
CA ASN A 447 4.55 -16.33 36.41
C ASN A 447 5.37 -16.34 35.11
N ARG A 448 6.52 -17.02 35.08
CA ARG A 448 7.40 -17.06 33.90
C ARG A 448 7.35 -18.41 33.22
N LEU A 449 7.46 -18.37 31.90
CA LEU A 449 7.45 -19.55 31.05
C LEU A 449 8.83 -20.21 31.07
N VAL A 450 8.87 -21.52 31.26
CA VAL A 450 10.09 -22.32 31.36
C VAL A 450 9.96 -23.56 30.48
N VAL A 451 11.04 -23.90 29.78
CA VAL A 451 11.20 -25.15 29.01
C VAL A 451 12.10 -26.09 29.82
N ALA A 452 11.50 -27.11 30.44
CA ALA A 452 12.19 -28.10 31.27
C ALA A 452 12.68 -29.30 30.44
#